data_AF-A0A5B8M2U1-F1
#
_entry.id   AF-A0A5B8M2U1-F1
#
_cell.length_a   1.000
_cell.length_b   1.000
_cell.length_c   1.000
_cell.angle_alpha   90.00
_cell.angle_beta   90.00
_cell.angle_gamma   90.00
#
_symmetry.space_group_name_H-M   'P 1'
#
loop_
_entity.id
_entity.type
_entity.pdbx_description
1 polymer ?
#
loop_
_entity_poly.entity_id
_entity_poly.type
_entity_poly.pdbx_seq_one_letter_code
_entity_poly.pdbx_strand_id
1 'polypeptide(L)' 'MTFTDADIVAIITALGAVLAGTIATGSTLLVHHSKRITRLERRDRAWWLYSRALVDHIYRGLPPPPPEPPEGLLDGDGGD' A
#
# COMPACT_ATOMS: atom_id res chain seq x y z
N MET A 1 10.32 39.26 -32.33
CA MET A 1 10.81 37.90 -32.05
C MET A 1 9.81 36.93 -32.67
N THR A 2 10.14 36.32 -33.80
CA THR A 2 9.27 35.36 -34.49
C THR A 2 9.78 33.96 -34.18
N PHE A 3 8.91 33.11 -33.62
CA PHE A 3 9.25 31.71 -33.35
C PHE A 3 9.38 30.96 -34.67
N THR A 4 10.44 30.15 -34.79
CA THR A 4 10.62 29.24 -35.93
C THR A 4 9.85 27.94 -35.70
N ASP A 5 9.58 27.19 -36.76
CA ASP A 5 8.95 25.87 -36.66
C ASP A 5 9.74 24.93 -35.74
N ALA A 6 11.07 25.05 -35.75
CA ALA A 6 11.95 24.30 -34.87
C ALA A 6 11.73 24.66 -33.39
N ASP A 7 11.53 25.94 -33.07
CA ASP A 7 11.25 26.39 -31.70
C ASP A 7 9.90 25.84 -31.20
N ILE A 8 8.88 25.84 -32.06
CA ILE A 8 7.55 25.31 -31.72
C ILE A 8 7.62 23.80 -31.45
N VAL A 9 8.31 23.04 -32.31
CA VAL A 9 8.50 21.59 -32.13
C VAL A 9 9.28 21.29 -30.85
N ALA A 10 10.33 22.06 -30.56
CA ALA A 10 11.12 21.90 -29.34
C ALA A 10 10.27 22.12 -28.08
N ILE A 11 9.43 23.16 -28.06
CA ILE A 11 8.55 23.47 -26.93
C ILE A 11 7.52 22.35 -26.73
N ILE A 12 6.84 21.90 -27.79
CA ILE A 12 5.83 20.83 -27.69
C ILE A 12 6.47 19.53 -27.19
N THR A 13 7.65 19.18 -27.72
CA THR A 13 8.37 17.96 -27.32
C THR A 13 8.80 18.03 -25.86
N ALA A 14 9.32 19.18 -25.41
CA ALA A 14 9.70 19.38 -24.02
C ALA A 14 8.50 19.27 -23.07
N LEU A 15 7.37 19.88 -23.40
CA LEU A 15 6.14 19.78 -22.61
C LEU A 15 5.60 18.34 -22.58
N GLY A 16 5.61 17.66 -23.72
CA GLY A 16 5.21 16.25 -23.82
C GLY A 16 6.08 15.34 -22.95
N ALA A 17 7.40 15.54 -22.95
CA ALA A 17 8.33 14.77 -22.13
C ALA A 17 8.10 15.00 -20.62
N VAL A 18 7.87 16.24 -20.20
CA VAL A 18 7.57 16.57 -18.79
C VAL A 18 6.25 15.94 -18.34
N LEU A 19 5.20 16.02 -19.17
CA LEU A 19 3.91 15.41 -18.87
C LEU A 19 4.02 13.88 -18.78
N ALA A 20 4.72 13.24 -19.73
CA ALA A 20 4.94 11.79 -19.70
C ALA A 20 5.71 11.37 -18.44
N GLY A 21 6.74 12.12 -18.06
CA GLY A 21 7.53 11.86 -16.85
C GLY A 21 6.69 11.93 -15.57
N THR A 22 5.84 12.96 -15.42
CA THR A 22 5.01 13.13 -14.22
C THR A 22 3.95 12.01 -14.08
N ILE A 23 3.35 11.56 -15.18
CA ILE A 23 2.39 10.44 -15.18
C ILE A 23 3.09 9.12 -14.79
N ALA A 24 4.28 8.86 -15.36
CA ALA A 24 5.05 7.65 -15.06
C ALA A 24 5.47 7.57 -13.58
N THR A 25 5.97 8.67 -13.01
CA THR A 25 6.33 8.71 -11.58
C THR A 25 5.10 8.59 -10.68
N GLY A 26 4.01 9.30 -11.01
CA GLY A 26 2.77 9.26 -10.23
C GLY A 26 2.15 7.86 -10.17
N SER A 27 2.10 7.15 -11.29
CA SER A 27 1.58 5.78 -11.36
C SER A 27 2.39 4.78 -10.53
N THR A 28 3.73 4.88 -10.55
CA THR A 28 4.62 3.99 -9.77
C THR A 28 4.40 4.15 -8.27
N LEU A 29 4.33 5.41 -7.80
CA LEU A 29 4.05 5.71 -6.39
C LEU A 29 2.67 5.19 -5.98
N LEU A 30 1.66 5.41 -6.81
CA LEU A 30 0.30 4.97 -6.52
C LEU A 30 0.20 3.45 -6.38
N VAL A 31 0.85 2.69 -7.27
CA VAL A 31 0.87 1.22 -7.20
C VAL A 31 1.63 0.73 -5.96
N HIS A 32 2.75 1.36 -5.62
CA HIS A 32 3.50 0.97 -4.42
C HIS A 32 2.70 1.25 -3.14
N HIS A 33 2.10 2.43 -3.04
CA HIS A 33 1.27 2.80 -1.90
C HIS A 33 0.00 1.95 -1.80
N SER A 34 -0.67 1.63 -2.91
CA SER A 34 -1.89 0.81 -2.88
C SER A 34 -1.62 -0.61 -2.39
N LYS A 35 -0.50 -1.22 -2.80
CA LYS A 35 -0.04 -2.52 -2.29
C LYS A 35 0.20 -2.46 -0.78
N ARG A 36 0.88 -1.41 -0.30
CA ARG A 36 1.16 -1.22 1.13
C ARG A 36 -0.13 -1.04 1.93
N ILE A 37 -1.05 -0.21 1.48
CA ILE A 37 -2.36 0.00 2.14
C ILE A 37 -3.13 -1.31 2.21
N THR A 38 -3.24 -2.04 1.10
CA THR A 38 -3.95 -3.33 1.06
C THR A 38 -3.35 -4.34 2.04
N ARG A 39 -2.02 -4.38 2.17
CA ARG A 39 -1.33 -5.23 3.15
C ARG A 39 -1.68 -4.83 4.58
N LEU A 40 -1.66 -3.52 4.88
CA LEU A 40 -1.98 -3.00 6.21
C LEU A 40 -3.45 -3.26 6.58
N GLU A 41 -4.39 -3.02 5.68
CA GLU A 41 -5.82 -3.28 5.91
C GLU A 41 -6.09 -4.76 6.19
N ARG A 42 -5.45 -5.66 5.44
CA ARG A 42 -5.55 -7.12 5.69
C ARG A 42 -5.00 -7.48 7.07
N ARG A 43 -3.85 -6.92 7.43
CA ARG A 43 -3.22 -7.15 8.73
C ARG A 43 -4.08 -6.63 9.89
N ASP A 44 -4.60 -5.42 9.78
CA ASP A 44 -5.44 -4.80 10.80
C ASP A 44 -6.74 -5.59 11.00
N ARG A 45 -7.34 -6.08 9.90
CA ARG A 45 -8.51 -6.95 9.98
C ARG A 45 -8.19 -8.28 10.67
N ALA A 46 -7.03 -8.89 10.38
CA ALA A 46 -6.60 -10.13 11.02
C ALA A 46 -6.37 -9.93 12.53
N TRP A 47 -5.73 -8.82 12.92
CA TRP A 47 -5.57 -8.44 14.32
C TRP A 47 -6.90 -8.25 15.03
N TRP A 48 -7.83 -7.52 14.42
CA TRP A 48 -9.14 -7.30 15.00
C TRP A 48 -9.90 -8.61 15.25
N LEU A 49 -9.89 -9.53 14.27
CA LEU A 49 -10.53 -10.84 14.40
C LEU A 49 -9.89 -11.67 15.51
N TYR A 50 -8.55 -11.70 15.54
CA TYR A 50 -7.81 -12.46 16.53
C TYR A 50 -8.03 -11.93 17.96
N SER A 51 -7.93 -10.61 18.16
CA SER A 51 -8.23 -9.98 19.45
C SER A 51 -9.67 -10.27 19.89
N ARG A 52 -10.63 -10.24 18.96
CA ARG A 52 -12.02 -10.57 19.29
C ARG A 52 -12.18 -12.03 19.69
N ALA A 53 -11.51 -12.96 19.03
CA ALA A 53 -11.51 -14.38 19.39
C ALA A 53 -10.89 -14.63 20.77
N LEU A 54 -9.77 -13.96 21.08
CA LEU A 54 -9.14 -14.01 22.41
C LEU A 54 -10.07 -13.50 23.50
N VAL A 55 -10.67 -12.34 23.29
CA VAL A 55 -11.62 -11.73 24.23
C VAL A 55 -12.80 -12.67 24.46
N ASP A 56 -13.40 -13.19 23.39
CA ASP A 56 -14.52 -14.13 23.48
C ASP A 56 -14.14 -15.44 24.21
N HIS A 57 -12.94 -15.96 23.98
CA HIS A 57 -12.42 -17.13 24.67
C HIS A 57 -12.31 -16.90 26.19
N ILE A 58 -11.79 -15.75 26.60
CA ILE A 58 -11.68 -15.36 28.02
C ILE A 58 -13.06 -15.20 28.64
N TYR A 59 -13.97 -14.46 28.00
CA TYR A 59 -15.30 -14.20 28.56
C TYR A 59 -16.18 -15.46 28.65
N ARG A 60 -15.96 -16.45 27.77
CA ARG A 60 -16.65 -17.75 27.84
C ARG A 60 -16.03 -18.69 28.89
N GLY A 61 -14.92 -18.30 29.52
CA GLY A 61 -14.22 -19.14 30.50
C GLY A 61 -13.72 -20.45 29.89
N LEU A 62 -13.37 -20.45 28.59
CA LEU A 62 -12.83 -21.63 27.94
C LEU A 62 -11.49 -22.01 28.59
N PRO A 63 -11.22 -23.31 28.77
CA PRO A 63 -9.94 -23.74 29.30
C PRO A 63 -8.82 -23.45 28.28
N PRO A 64 -7.58 -23.24 28.74
CA PRO A 64 -6.43 -23.15 27.84
C PRO A 64 -6.30 -24.42 26.97
N PRO A 65 -5.77 -24.33 25.75
CA PRO A 65 -5.03 -23.19 25.19
C PRO A 65 -5.91 -22.09 24.57
N PRO A 66 -5.39 -20.85 24.48
CA PRO A 66 -6.06 -19.77 23.77
C PRO A 66 -6.20 -20.09 22.27
N PRO A 67 -7.07 -19.36 21.54
CA PRO A 67 -7.18 -19.47 20.09
C PRO A 67 -5.82 -19.24 19.43
N GLU A 68 -5.52 -20.03 18.41
CA GLU A 68 -4.28 -19.87 17.64
C GLU A 68 -4.32 -18.59 16.80
N PRO A 69 -3.21 -17.85 16.71
CA PRO A 69 -3.11 -16.70 15.82
C PRO A 69 -3.11 -17.14 14.35
N PRO A 70 -3.72 -16.35 13.45
CA PRO A 70 -3.52 -16.50 12.02
C PRO A 70 -2.04 -16.53 11.63
N GLU A 71 -1.69 -17.32 10.61
CA GLU A 71 -0.33 -17.45 10.10
C GLU A 71 0.27 -16.08 9.75
N GLY A 72 1.50 -15.82 10.20
CA GLY A 72 2.20 -14.56 9.97
C GLY A 72 1.62 -13.34 10.70
N LEU A 73 0.62 -13.51 11.58
CA LEU A 73 0.05 -12.37 12.33
C LEU A 73 1.03 -11.82 13.38
N LEU A 74 1.76 -12.72 14.04
CA LEU A 74 2.70 -12.39 15.11
C LEU A 74 4.11 -12.10 14.61
N ASP A 75 4.39 -12.42 13.35
CA ASP A 75 5.66 -12.10 12.72
C ASP A 75 5.73 -10.57 12.60
N GLY A 76 6.71 -9.96 13.26
CA GLY A 76 6.98 -8.53 13.14
C GLY A 76 7.17 -8.11 11.68
N ASP A 77 7.10 -6.82 11.38
CA ASP A 77 7.36 -6.35 10.01
C ASP A 77 8.83 -6.53 9.57
N GLY A 78 9.72 -6.96 10.47
CA GLY A 78 11.15 -7.17 10.29
C GLY A 78 11.53 -8.38 9.43
N GLY A 79 10.94 -8.48 8.24
CA GLY A 79 11.46 -9.26 7.12
C GLY A 79 12.07 -8.32 6.08
N ASP A 80 13.02 -7.50 6.51
CA ASP A 80 13.95 -6.75 5.67
C ASP A 80 15.37 -7.32 5.88
#